data_AF-A0A7K3DPG7-F1
#
_entry.id   AF-A0A7K3DPG7-F1
#
_cell.length_a   1.000
_cell.length_b   1.000
_cell.length_c   1.000
_cell.angle_alpha   90.00
_cell.angle_beta   90.00
_cell.angle_gamma   90.00
#
_symmetry.space_group_name_H-M   'P 1'
#
loop_
_entity.id
_entity.type
_entity.pdbx_description
1 polymer ?
#
loop_
_entity_poly.entity_id
_entity_poly.type
_entity_poly.pdbx_seq_one_letter_code
_entity_poly.pdbx_strand_id
1 'polypeptide(L)'
;MRCTDPAECLYFLTKSVWADCDTCAGTGWAEDTSASPFCGVCTGSGLIEYDEAPGPVSPVACSRHAFQVNRVRALLASTCPNVAVSA
;
A
#
# COMPACT_ATOMS: atom_id res chain seq x y z
N MET A 1 -7.46 0.70 -9.64
CA MET A 1 -8.63 -0.15 -9.49
C MET A 1 -8.29 -1.03 -8.34
N ARG A 2 -9.21 -1.21 -7.42
CA ARG A 2 -8.97 -2.03 -6.26
C ARG A 2 -9.81 -3.29 -6.41
N CYS A 3 -9.17 -4.45 -6.35
CA CYS A 3 -9.86 -5.73 -6.44
C CYS A 3 -10.44 -6.06 -5.07
N THR A 4 -11.65 -6.62 -5.04
CA THR A 4 -12.35 -7.00 -3.79
C THR A 4 -12.47 -8.51 -3.63
N ASP A 5 -12.18 -9.27 -4.68
CA ASP A 5 -12.04 -10.73 -4.67
C ASP A 5 -10.56 -11.11 -4.57
N PRO A 6 -10.13 -11.84 -3.52
CA PRO A 6 -8.78 -12.37 -3.40
C PRO A 6 -8.29 -13.16 -4.62
N ALA A 7 -9.18 -13.89 -5.31
CA ALA A 7 -8.83 -14.66 -6.48
C ALA A 7 -8.49 -13.76 -7.69
N GLU A 8 -9.22 -12.67 -7.86
CA GLU A 8 -8.97 -11.65 -8.89
C GLU A 8 -7.63 -10.93 -8.61
N CYS A 9 -7.35 -10.56 -7.36
CA CYS A 9 -6.07 -9.95 -7.00
C CYS A 9 -4.90 -10.90 -7.24
N LEU A 10 -5.06 -12.17 -6.88
CA LEU A 10 -4.04 -13.19 -7.11
C LEU A 10 -3.77 -13.39 -8.61
N TYR A 11 -4.82 -13.33 -9.44
CA TYR A 11 -4.66 -13.34 -10.89
C TYR A 11 -3.82 -12.16 -11.38
N PHE A 12 -4.10 -10.93 -10.94
CA PHE A 12 -3.29 -9.76 -11.34
C PHE A 12 -1.84 -9.85 -10.83
N LEU A 13 -1.63 -10.31 -9.59
CA LEU A 13 -0.30 -10.54 -9.00
C LEU A 13 0.53 -11.59 -9.75
N THR A 14 -0.12 -12.51 -10.45
CA THR A 14 0.56 -13.59 -11.19
C THR A 14 0.63 -13.32 -12.71
N LYS A 15 -0.26 -12.48 -13.23
CA LYS A 15 -0.29 -12.05 -14.65
C LYS A 15 0.84 -11.08 -14.98
N SER A 16 1.17 -10.18 -14.06
CA SER A 16 2.28 -9.24 -14.19
C SER A 16 3.19 -9.35 -12.98
N VAL A 17 4.41 -8.85 -13.08
CA VAL A 17 5.42 -9.09 -12.06
C VAL A 17 4.95 -8.54 -10.69
N TRP A 18 4.13 -7.46 -10.68
CA TRP A 18 3.81 -6.69 -9.47
C TRP A 18 2.30 -6.35 -9.34
N ALA A 19 1.37 -7.04 -10.02
CA ALA A 19 -0.04 -6.61 -10.15
C ALA A 19 -0.17 -5.19 -10.71
N ASP A 20 0.60 -4.89 -11.75
CA ASP A 20 0.61 -3.60 -12.41
C ASP A 20 -0.81 -3.18 -12.83
N CYS A 21 -1.13 -1.90 -12.60
CA CYS A 21 -2.36 -1.32 -13.10
C CYS A 21 -2.30 -1.26 -14.62
N ASP A 22 -3.16 -2.04 -15.28
CA ASP A 22 -3.24 -2.13 -16.74
C ASP A 22 -3.48 -0.74 -17.38
N THR A 23 -4.14 0.19 -16.69
CA THR A 23 -4.40 1.55 -17.19
C THR A 23 -3.15 2.43 -17.29
N CYS A 24 -2.23 2.31 -16.34
CA CYS A 24 -0.99 3.12 -16.35
C CYS A 24 0.28 2.28 -16.52
N ALA A 25 0.12 1.00 -16.90
CA ALA A 25 1.20 0.04 -17.07
C ALA A 25 2.21 0.02 -15.90
N GLY A 26 1.71 0.05 -14.67
CA GLY A 26 2.57 0.01 -13.48
C GLY A 26 3.16 1.36 -13.05
N THR A 27 3.01 2.41 -13.85
CA THR A 27 3.74 3.67 -13.63
C THR A 27 3.17 4.54 -12.51
N GLY A 28 1.87 4.45 -12.27
CA GLY A 28 1.13 5.34 -11.36
C GLY A 28 0.81 6.71 -11.94
N TRP A 29 1.40 7.09 -13.07
CA TRP A 29 1.19 8.39 -13.71
C TRP A 29 -0.03 8.38 -14.63
N ALA A 30 -0.68 9.54 -14.75
CA ALA A 30 -1.73 9.72 -15.74
C ALA A 30 -1.13 10.05 -17.11
N GLU A 31 -1.95 9.92 -18.15
CA GLU A 31 -1.62 10.40 -19.50
C GLU A 31 -1.52 11.94 -19.52
N ASP A 32 -0.75 12.49 -20.47
CA ASP A 32 -0.48 13.92 -20.59
C ASP A 32 -1.74 14.80 -20.75
N THR A 33 -2.87 14.20 -21.14
CA THR A 33 -4.16 14.88 -21.31
C THR A 33 -5.01 14.90 -20.04
N SER A 34 -4.54 14.31 -18.93
CA SER A 34 -5.24 14.26 -17.66
C SER A 34 -5.07 15.54 -16.84
N ALA A 35 -6.14 15.97 -16.17
CA ALA A 35 -6.09 17.08 -15.22
C ALA A 35 -5.35 16.75 -13.91
N SER A 36 -5.14 15.46 -13.62
CA SER A 36 -4.37 14.96 -12.47
C SER A 36 -3.06 14.35 -12.97
N PRO A 37 -1.91 14.57 -12.28
CA PRO A 37 -0.66 13.90 -12.62
C PRO A 37 -0.69 12.40 -12.29
N PHE A 38 -1.56 11.97 -11.38
CA PHE A 38 -1.68 10.58 -10.95
C PHE A 38 -2.80 9.87 -11.68
N CYS A 39 -2.55 8.61 -12.03
CA CYS A 39 -3.54 7.72 -12.62
C CYS A 39 -4.77 7.64 -11.71
N GLY A 40 -5.93 8.06 -12.20
CA GLY A 40 -7.18 8.06 -11.42
C GLY A 40 -7.65 6.66 -11.04
N VAL A 41 -7.19 5.63 -11.76
CA VAL A 41 -7.57 4.23 -11.50
C VAL A 41 -6.82 3.71 -10.28
N CYS A 42 -5.49 3.68 -10.29
CA CYS A 42 -4.68 3.19 -9.17
C CYS A 42 -4.33 4.27 -8.14
N THR A 43 -4.85 5.49 -8.29
CA THR A 43 -4.59 6.63 -7.39
C THR A 43 -3.10 6.92 -7.18
N GLY A 44 -2.27 6.64 -8.19
CA GLY A 44 -0.83 6.87 -8.13
C GLY A 44 0.03 5.70 -7.65
N SER A 45 -0.56 4.60 -7.15
CA SER A 45 0.23 3.46 -6.66
C SER A 45 0.94 2.69 -7.78
N GLY A 46 0.42 2.78 -9.01
CA GLY A 46 0.84 1.95 -10.14
C GLY A 46 0.30 0.52 -10.07
N LEU A 47 -0.36 0.12 -8.98
CA LEU A 47 -0.76 -1.26 -8.72
C LEU A 47 -2.28 -1.43 -8.64
N ILE A 48 -2.74 -2.66 -8.88
CA ILE A 48 -4.09 -3.11 -8.54
C ILE A 48 -4.04 -3.64 -7.10
N GLU A 49 -4.36 -2.77 -6.16
CA GLU A 49 -4.33 -3.11 -4.74
C GLU A 49 -5.56 -3.94 -4.35
N TYR A 50 -5.38 -4.92 -3.46
CA TYR A 50 -6.49 -5.59 -2.81
C TYR A 50 -7.13 -4.62 -1.81
N ASP A 51 -8.41 -4.34 -2.00
CA ASP A 51 -9.22 -3.57 -1.05
C ASP A 51 -10.29 -4.51 -0.52
N GLU A 52 -9.90 -5.23 0.52
CA GLU A 52 -10.87 -5.88 1.36
C GLU A 52 -11.73 -4.78 2.01
N ALA A 53 -13.05 -4.83 1.76
CA ALA A 53 -14.00 -3.97 2.44
C ALA A 53 -13.64 -3.89 3.93
N PRO A 54 -13.65 -2.69 4.55
CA PRO A 54 -13.03 -2.45 5.85
C PRO A 54 -13.54 -3.45 6.89
N GLY A 55 -12.76 -4.51 7.07
CA GLY A 55 -12.99 -5.55 8.06
C GLY A 55 -12.26 -5.19 9.34
N PRO A 56 -12.67 -5.75 10.49
CA PRO A 56 -11.89 -5.60 11.70
C PRO A 56 -10.49 -6.16 11.49
N VAL A 57 -9.46 -5.34 11.75
CA VAL A 57 -8.06 -5.78 11.70
C VAL A 57 -7.89 -6.93 12.69
N SER A 58 -7.37 -8.07 12.22
CA SER A 58 -7.24 -9.26 13.07
C SER A 58 -6.35 -8.99 14.30
N PRO A 59 -6.60 -9.64 15.46
CA PRO A 59 -5.76 -9.50 16.65
C PRO A 59 -4.27 -9.81 16.39
N VAL A 60 -4.00 -10.73 15.46
CA VAL A 60 -2.64 -11.08 15.03
C VAL A 60 -1.99 -9.93 14.25
N ALA A 61 -2.72 -9.30 13.33
CA ALA A 61 -2.24 -8.14 12.60
C ALA A 61 -1.96 -6.95 13.54
N CYS A 62 -2.85 -6.70 14.51
CA CYS A 62 -2.63 -5.70 15.56
C CYS A 62 -1.35 -5.97 16.37
N SER A 63 -1.11 -7.25 16.72
CA SER A 63 0.09 -7.66 17.46
C SER A 63 1.38 -7.43 16.64
N ARG A 64 1.35 -7.75 15.33
CA ARG A 64 2.48 -7.48 14.41
C ARG A 64 2.76 -5.98 14.27
N HIS A 65 1.71 -5.17 14.15
CA HIS A 65 1.82 -3.73 14.10
C HIS A 65 2.46 -3.17 15.38
N ALA A 66 1.96 -3.57 16.57
CA ALA A 66 2.52 -3.14 17.84
C ALA A 66 4.00 -3.52 18.01
N PHE A 67 4.37 -4.74 17.62
CA PHE A 67 5.76 -5.18 17.61
C PHE A 67 6.63 -4.27 16.73
N GLN A 68 6.18 -3.97 15.51
CA GLN A 68 6.96 -3.18 14.56
C GLN A 68 7.09 -1.72 15.01
N VAL A 69 6.02 -1.12 15.55
CA VAL A 69 6.07 0.22 16.16
C VAL A 69 7.08 0.25 17.30
N ASN A 70 7.08 -0.75 18.19
CA ASN A 70 8.04 -0.82 19.29
C ASN A 70 9.49 -0.98 18.80
N ARG A 71 9.71 -1.81 17.77
CA ARG A 71 11.03 -1.97 17.14
C ARG A 71 11.53 -0.65 16.56
N VAL A 72 10.69 0.07 15.82
CA VAL A 72 11.05 1.37 15.23
C VAL A 72 11.32 2.40 16.33
N ARG A 73 10.50 2.46 17.38
CA ARG A 73 10.74 3.33 18.53
C ARG A 73 12.09 3.06 19.19
N ALA A 74 12.45 1.79 19.39
CA ALA A 74 13.74 1.42 19.97
C ALA A 74 14.91 1.87 19.08
N LEU A 75 14.80 1.69 17.75
CA LEU A 75 15.81 2.14 16.79
C LEU A 75 15.95 3.67 16.76
N LEU A 76 14.84 4.40 16.84
CA LEU A 76 14.86 5.86 16.87
C LEU A 76 15.47 6.37 18.18
N ALA A 77 15.14 5.76 19.32
CA ALA A 77 15.74 6.10 20.61
C ALA A 77 17.26 5.84 20.63
N SER A 78 17.72 4.78 19.96
CA SER A 78 19.16 4.47 19.90
C SER A 78 19.93 5.33 18.89
N THR A 79 19.27 5.83 17.85
CA THR A 79 19.94 6.51 16.71
C THR A 79 19.78 8.04 16.75
N CYS A 80 18.65 8.52 17.27
CA CYS A 80 18.26 9.93 17.27
C CYS A 80 17.60 10.30 18.61
N PRO A 81 18.36 10.39 19.72
CA PRO A 81 17.81 10.50 21.08
C PRO A 81 16.96 11.76 21.34
N ASN A 82 16.99 12.76 20.44
CA ASN A 82 16.27 14.02 20.59
C ASN A 82 15.02 14.16 19.69
N VAL A 83 14.64 13.13 18.95
CA VAL A 83 13.41 13.18 18.12
C VAL A 83 12.22 12.68 18.94
N ALA A 84 11.35 13.60 19.35
CA ALA A 84 10.08 13.26 19.98
C ALA A 84 9.15 12.61 18.95
N VAL A 85 8.74 11.36 19.19
CA VAL A 85 7.75 10.67 18.37
C VAL A 85 6.37 10.93 18.97
N SER A 86 5.59 11.81 18.36
CA SER A 86 4.18 12.00 18.71
C SER A 86 3.37 10.75 18.34
N ALA A 87 2.47 10.36 19.23
CA ALA A 87 1.59 9.19 19.09
C ALA A 87 0.43 9.44 18.13
#